data_AF-A0A0M4GYG2-F1
#
_entry.id   AF-A0A0M4GYG2-F1
#
_cell.length_a   1.000
_cell.length_b   1.000
_cell.length_c   1.000
_cell.angle_alpha   90.00
_cell.angle_beta   90.00
_cell.angle_gamma   90.00
#
_symmetry.space_group_name_H-M   'P 1'
#
loop_
_entity.id
_entity.type
_entity.pdbx_description
1 polymer ?
#
loop_
_entity_poly.entity_id
_entity_poly.type
_entity_poly.pdbx_seq_one_letter_code
_entity_poly.pdbx_strand_id
1 'polypeptide(L)'
;MIDPYFFKWDKIGFPHELHDVEIPSHIPVYLLSSSRSEKDIFLYHDREEFSLKSKRDNTDVVRLFVQLAARLELCDNANELFEVYTKKDLHKAHTTKLNGNKIPVYRIRKADIRLYLVFVEAYIVLFRLSPKRQDKIDKSEMSILDNRVEAIFKYPVKSNDFLVRLL
;
A
#
# COMPACT_ATOMS: atom_id res chain seq x y z
N MET A 1 10.35 11.12 -12.43
CA MET A 1 10.00 9.69 -12.54
C MET A 1 10.60 8.99 -11.34
N ILE A 2 9.83 8.17 -10.61
CA ILE A 2 10.26 7.49 -9.38
C ILE A 2 11.03 6.22 -9.76
N ASP A 3 12.18 5.98 -9.13
CA ASP A 3 12.81 4.65 -9.18
C ASP A 3 12.29 3.82 -8.01
N PRO A 4 11.53 2.74 -8.28
CA PRO A 4 10.87 1.97 -7.24
C PRO A 4 11.87 1.13 -6.46
N TYR A 5 11.77 1.21 -5.14
CA TYR A 5 12.31 0.23 -4.21
C TYR A 5 11.15 -0.39 -3.45
N PHE A 6 11.25 -1.66 -3.14
CA PHE A 6 10.24 -2.39 -2.39
C PHE A 6 10.85 -2.94 -1.12
N PHE A 7 10.14 -2.75 -0.03
CA PHE A 7 10.51 -3.34 1.23
C PHE A 7 9.42 -4.27 1.70
N LYS A 8 9.79 -5.48 2.13
CA LYS A 8 8.83 -6.38 2.77
C LYS A 8 8.35 -5.76 4.07
N TRP A 9 7.05 -5.85 4.31
CA TRP A 9 6.43 -5.38 5.55
C TRP A 9 7.09 -5.98 6.80
N ASP A 10 7.33 -7.29 6.80
CA ASP A 10 7.91 -8.04 7.92
C ASP A 10 9.33 -7.57 8.32
N LYS A 11 10.04 -6.86 7.43
CA LYS A 11 11.39 -6.33 7.71
C LYS A 11 11.40 -4.96 8.36
N ILE A 12 10.39 -4.14 8.11
CA ILE A 12 10.40 -2.72 8.48
C ILE A 12 9.28 -2.38 9.47
N GLY A 13 8.17 -3.12 9.41
CA GLY A 13 6.97 -2.78 10.14
C GLY A 13 6.38 -1.42 9.71
N PHE A 14 5.62 -0.82 10.63
CA PHE A 14 5.08 0.55 10.51
C PHE A 14 6.04 1.53 11.22
N PRO A 15 6.14 2.85 10.88
CA PRO A 15 7.26 3.66 11.32
C PRO A 15 7.28 3.84 12.85
N HIS A 16 8.40 3.39 13.44
CA HIS A 16 9.06 3.61 14.74
C HIS A 16 8.28 3.79 16.06
N GLU A 17 6.96 4.02 16.08
CA GLU A 17 6.24 4.38 17.33
C GLU A 17 5.10 3.44 17.69
N LEU A 18 4.79 2.44 16.86
CA LEU A 18 3.60 1.61 17.02
C LEU A 18 3.96 0.14 16.79
N HIS A 19 3.64 -0.67 17.80
CA HIS A 19 4.00 -2.09 18.00
C HIS A 19 4.06 -2.96 16.75
N ASP A 20 4.86 -4.02 16.83
CA ASP A 20 5.09 -5.08 15.84
C ASP A 20 3.77 -5.69 15.35
N VAL A 21 3.15 -5.06 14.35
CA VAL A 21 2.07 -5.67 13.58
C VAL A 21 2.73 -6.63 12.62
N GLU A 22 2.86 -7.88 13.04
CA GLU A 22 3.33 -8.97 12.20
C GLU A 22 2.27 -9.31 11.16
N ILE A 23 2.71 -9.57 9.92
CA ILE A 23 1.87 -10.15 8.89
C ILE A 23 2.22 -11.63 8.74
N PRO A 24 1.29 -12.45 8.24
CA PRO A 24 1.61 -13.83 7.92
C PRO A 24 2.70 -13.92 6.86
N SER A 25 3.65 -14.82 7.06
CA SER A 25 4.82 -15.00 6.19
C SER A 25 4.48 -15.59 4.82
N HIS A 26 3.30 -16.18 4.65
CA HIS A 26 2.87 -16.83 3.42
C HIS A 26 2.24 -15.90 2.39
N ILE A 27 1.82 -14.68 2.77
CA ILE A 27 1.37 -13.65 1.82
C ILE A 27 2.38 -12.50 1.78
N PRO A 28 3.14 -12.35 0.68
CA PRO A 28 4.10 -11.25 0.57
C PRO A 28 3.39 -9.90 0.46
N VAL A 29 3.73 -8.98 1.37
CA VAL A 29 3.26 -7.58 1.35
C VAL A 29 4.46 -6.64 1.30
N TYR A 30 4.40 -5.68 0.38
CA TYR A 30 5.48 -4.74 0.12
C TYR A 30 5.06 -3.30 0.31
N LEU A 31 6.03 -2.47 0.69
CA LEU A 31 5.94 -1.02 0.81
C LEU A 31 6.76 -0.38 -0.33
N LEU A 32 6.14 0.54 -1.08
CA LEU A 32 6.82 1.29 -2.15
C LEU A 32 7.68 2.42 -1.57
N SER A 33 8.89 2.57 -2.09
CA SER A 33 9.82 3.66 -1.79
C SER A 33 10.45 4.23 -3.06
N SER A 34 10.93 5.48 -2.98
CA SER A 34 11.74 6.14 -4.01
C SER A 34 13.24 5.91 -3.86
N SER A 35 13.69 5.27 -2.77
CA SER A 35 15.12 5.08 -2.51
C SER A 35 15.41 3.78 -1.73
N ARG A 36 16.69 3.48 -1.53
CA ARG A 36 17.14 2.36 -0.67
C ARG A 36 16.97 2.62 0.82
N SER A 37 16.50 3.81 1.20
CA SER A 37 16.29 4.20 2.59
C SER A 37 14.88 3.86 3.02
N GLU A 38 14.74 3.20 4.16
CA GLU A 38 13.43 2.94 4.80
C GLU A 38 12.72 4.26 5.18
N LYS A 39 13.49 5.33 5.37
CA LYS A 39 12.95 6.68 5.60
C LYS A 39 12.21 7.23 4.38
N ASP A 40 12.43 6.66 3.19
CA ASP A 40 11.82 7.10 1.94
C ASP A 40 10.62 6.27 1.51
N ILE A 41 10.05 5.48 2.41
CA ILE A 41 8.81 4.75 2.13
C ILE A 41 7.67 5.74 1.95
N PHE A 42 6.95 5.65 0.82
CA PHE A 42 5.92 6.63 0.49
C PHE A 42 4.78 6.68 1.50
N LEU A 43 4.45 5.55 2.14
CA LEU A 43 3.47 5.56 3.22
C LEU A 43 3.90 6.44 4.41
N TYR A 44 5.21 6.51 4.68
CA TYR A 44 5.76 7.33 5.77
C TYR A 44 5.74 8.80 5.36
N HIS A 45 6.20 9.10 4.15
CA HIS A 45 6.11 10.45 3.56
C HIS A 45 4.67 10.96 3.53
N ASP A 46 3.72 10.15 3.07
CA ASP A 46 2.29 10.52 3.04
C ASP A 46 1.76 10.85 4.43
N ARG A 47 2.15 10.07 5.46
CA ARG A 47 1.74 10.32 6.84
C ARG A 47 2.22 11.69 7.32
N GLU A 48 3.47 12.06 7.00
CA GLU A 48 4.05 13.35 7.33
C GLU A 48 3.42 14.50 6.52
N GLU A 49 3.33 14.35 5.20
CA GLU A 49 2.81 15.34 4.25
C GLU A 49 1.34 15.66 4.55
N PHE A 50 0.52 14.65 4.77
CA PHE A 50 -0.90 14.84 5.07
C PHE A 50 -1.16 15.28 6.50
N SER A 51 -0.11 15.47 7.31
CA SER A 51 -0.19 15.85 8.71
C SER A 51 -1.19 14.98 9.47
N LEU A 52 -1.10 13.66 9.31
CA LEU A 52 -1.75 12.68 10.19
C LEU A 52 -1.08 12.74 11.58
N LYS A 53 -1.09 13.92 12.18
CA LYS A 53 -0.36 14.33 13.38
C LYS A 53 -1.25 14.26 14.61
N SER A 54 -2.57 14.10 14.44
CA SER A 54 -3.45 13.91 15.57
C SER A 54 -3.25 12.51 16.16
N LYS A 55 -3.34 12.40 17.48
CA LYS A 55 -3.29 11.10 18.18
C LYS A 55 -4.36 10.13 17.64
N ARG A 56 -5.49 10.66 17.19
CA ARG A 56 -6.60 9.90 16.61
C ARG A 56 -6.21 9.30 15.25
N ASP A 57 -5.64 10.09 14.35
CA ASP A 57 -5.24 9.61 13.02
C ASP A 57 -4.18 8.51 13.14
N ASN A 58 -3.20 8.67 14.01
CA ASN A 58 -2.21 7.63 14.29
C ASN A 58 -2.88 6.35 14.80
N THR A 59 -3.86 6.47 15.70
CA THR A 59 -4.61 5.30 16.20
C THR A 59 -5.40 4.60 15.10
N ASP A 60 -6.03 5.36 14.20
CA ASP A 60 -6.83 4.79 13.11
C ASP A 60 -5.95 4.15 12.02
N VAL A 61 -4.76 4.71 11.76
CA VAL A 61 -3.75 4.10 10.91
C VAL A 61 -3.27 2.76 11.50
N VAL A 62 -2.97 2.71 12.80
CA VAL A 62 -2.59 1.45 13.49
C VAL A 62 -3.70 0.42 13.36
N ARG A 63 -4.94 0.82 13.66
CA ARG A 63 -6.10 -0.06 13.55
C ARG A 63 -6.30 -0.58 12.13
N LEU A 64 -6.01 0.23 11.11
CA LEU A 64 -6.06 -0.17 9.72
C LEU A 64 -5.05 -1.30 9.45
N PHE A 65 -3.81 -1.14 9.91
CA PHE A 65 -2.76 -2.13 9.68
C PHE A 65 -2.92 -3.40 10.51
N VAL A 66 -3.31 -3.29 11.78
CA VAL A 66 -3.68 -4.44 12.62
C VAL A 66 -4.83 -5.23 11.97
N GLN A 67 -5.84 -4.53 11.45
CA GLN A 67 -6.93 -5.19 10.74
C GLN A 67 -6.44 -5.87 9.46
N LEU A 68 -5.56 -5.22 8.68
CA LEU A 68 -5.00 -5.83 7.48
C LEU A 68 -4.24 -7.13 7.80
N ALA A 69 -3.36 -7.10 8.80
CA ALA A 69 -2.61 -8.27 9.26
C ALA A 69 -3.55 -9.42 9.68
N ALA A 70 -4.51 -9.14 10.57
CA ALA A 70 -5.47 -10.14 11.02
C ALA A 70 -6.36 -10.69 9.90
N ARG A 71 -6.59 -9.94 8.82
CA ARG A 71 -7.34 -10.42 7.65
C ARG A 71 -6.48 -11.29 6.75
N LEU A 72 -5.20 -10.94 6.60
CA LEU A 72 -4.24 -11.75 5.85
C LEU A 72 -4.00 -13.12 6.52
N GLU A 73 -4.08 -13.21 7.85
CA GLU A 73 -3.99 -14.50 8.59
C GLU A 73 -5.04 -15.52 8.15
N LEU A 74 -6.17 -15.04 7.64
CA LEU A 74 -7.30 -15.87 7.20
C LEU A 74 -7.24 -16.23 5.72
N CYS A 75 -6.23 -15.77 4.99
CA CYS A 75 -6.11 -15.92 3.55
C CYS A 75 -4.95 -16.87 3.24
N ASP A 76 -5.09 -17.79 2.29
CA ASP A 76 -3.99 -18.61 1.76
C ASP A 76 -3.24 -17.88 0.62
N ASN A 77 -3.91 -16.95 -0.06
CA ASN A 77 -3.32 -16.13 -1.11
C ASN A 77 -3.84 -14.68 -1.07
N ALA A 78 -3.14 -13.77 -1.75
CA ALA A 78 -3.45 -12.34 -1.72
C ALA A 78 -4.89 -12.00 -2.18
N ASN A 79 -5.46 -12.73 -3.15
CA ASN A 79 -6.78 -12.41 -3.70
C ASN A 79 -7.93 -12.75 -2.74
N GLU A 80 -7.73 -13.67 -1.80
CA GLU A 80 -8.72 -13.99 -0.76
C GLU A 80 -8.97 -12.82 0.20
N LEU A 81 -8.14 -11.77 0.15
CA LEU A 81 -8.38 -10.53 0.88
C LEU A 81 -9.77 -9.94 0.55
N PHE A 82 -10.28 -10.16 -0.67
CA PHE A 82 -11.63 -9.73 -1.07
C PHE A 82 -12.77 -10.53 -0.43
N GLU A 83 -12.50 -11.72 0.10
CA GLU A 83 -13.48 -12.59 0.75
C GLU A 83 -13.62 -12.24 2.24
N VAL A 84 -12.52 -11.83 2.85
CA VAL A 84 -12.45 -11.49 4.29
C VAL A 84 -12.75 -10.01 4.57
N TYR A 85 -12.68 -9.13 3.56
CA TYR A 85 -13.13 -7.74 3.65
C TYR A 85 -14.53 -7.56 3.08
N THR A 86 -15.29 -6.63 3.66
CA THR A 86 -16.54 -6.19 3.03
C THR A 86 -16.24 -5.32 1.81
N LYS A 87 -17.15 -5.31 0.82
CA LYS A 87 -17.07 -4.41 -0.36
C LYS A 87 -17.06 -2.91 0.00
N LYS A 88 -17.42 -2.55 1.23
CA LYS A 88 -17.36 -1.16 1.71
C LYS A 88 -15.95 -0.78 2.18
N ASP A 89 -15.24 -1.77 2.72
CA ASP A 89 -13.94 -1.59 3.34
C ASP A 89 -12.81 -1.79 2.33
N LEU A 90 -12.88 -2.80 1.47
CA LEU A 90 -11.95 -3.04 0.36
C LEU A 90 -12.69 -2.95 -0.98
N HIS A 91 -12.30 -2.00 -1.81
CA HIS A 91 -12.88 -1.84 -3.14
C HIS A 91 -11.97 -1.10 -4.10
N LYS A 92 -12.26 -1.26 -5.39
CA LYS A 92 -11.60 -0.53 -6.46
C LYS A 92 -11.82 0.97 -6.29
N ALA A 93 -10.73 1.71 -6.28
CA ALA A 93 -10.70 3.15 -6.11
C ALA A 93 -10.46 3.86 -7.44
N HIS A 94 -9.57 3.31 -8.27
CA HIS A 94 -9.14 3.89 -9.55
C HIS A 94 -8.73 2.79 -10.53
N THR A 95 -8.49 3.15 -11.79
CA THR A 95 -7.89 2.25 -12.79
C THR A 95 -6.86 3.01 -13.59
N THR A 96 -5.60 2.64 -13.41
CA THR A 96 -4.46 3.19 -14.14
C THR A 96 -4.31 2.46 -15.47
N LYS A 97 -4.03 3.20 -16.54
CA LYS A 97 -3.68 2.59 -17.84
C LYS A 97 -2.16 2.57 -17.97
N LEU A 98 -1.59 1.38 -18.13
CA LEU A 98 -0.14 1.21 -18.29
C LEU A 98 0.12 0.26 -19.46
N ASN A 99 0.85 0.72 -20.48
CA ASN A 99 1.19 -0.06 -21.67
C ASN A 99 -0.02 -0.78 -22.32
N GLY A 100 -1.17 -0.11 -22.37
CA GLY A 100 -2.42 -0.67 -22.89
C GLY A 100 -3.21 -1.55 -21.90
N ASN A 101 -2.60 -1.96 -20.79
CA ASN A 101 -3.25 -2.73 -19.73
C ASN A 101 -4.00 -1.82 -18.75
N LYS A 102 -5.09 -2.34 -18.19
CA LYS A 102 -5.87 -1.68 -17.13
C LYS A 102 -5.49 -2.29 -15.79
N ILE A 103 -4.78 -1.52 -14.98
CA ILE A 103 -4.35 -1.93 -13.64
C ILE A 103 -5.36 -1.40 -12.61
N PRO A 104 -6.12 -2.26 -11.93
CA PRO A 104 -7.05 -1.83 -10.89
C PRO A 104 -6.28 -1.40 -9.64
N VAL A 105 -6.54 -0.17 -9.18
CA VAL A 105 -6.07 0.32 -7.88
C VAL A 105 -7.17 0.12 -6.87
N TYR A 106 -6.85 -0.57 -5.77
CA TYR A 106 -7.76 -0.80 -4.67
C TYR A 106 -7.45 0.12 -3.50
N ARG A 107 -8.42 0.28 -2.62
CA ARG A 107 -8.20 0.91 -1.32
C ARG A 107 -8.87 0.14 -0.21
N ILE A 108 -8.22 0.12 0.94
CA ILE A 108 -8.81 -0.21 2.22
C ILE A 108 -9.21 1.08 2.91
N ARG A 109 -10.44 1.16 3.41
CA ARG A 109 -10.95 2.29 4.20
C ARG A 109 -11.03 1.91 5.67
N LYS A 110 -10.53 2.80 6.53
CA LYS A 110 -10.74 2.74 7.98
C LYS A 110 -10.94 4.14 8.51
N ALA A 111 -12.11 4.42 9.09
CA ALA A 111 -12.49 5.77 9.51
C ALA A 111 -12.24 6.77 8.35
N ASP A 112 -11.48 7.82 8.61
CA ASP A 112 -11.10 8.83 7.63
C ASP A 112 -9.73 8.55 7.00
N ILE A 113 -9.21 7.33 7.07
CA ILE A 113 -7.95 6.91 6.45
C ILE A 113 -8.22 5.96 5.29
N ARG A 114 -7.43 6.14 4.22
CA ARG A 114 -7.43 5.30 3.02
C ARG A 114 -6.03 4.78 2.79
N LEU A 115 -5.90 3.47 2.72
CA LEU A 115 -4.68 2.80 2.28
C LEU A 115 -4.89 2.30 0.85
N TYR A 116 -4.08 2.76 -0.09
CA TYR A 116 -4.11 2.29 -1.48
C TYR A 116 -3.11 1.17 -1.71
N LEU A 117 -3.56 0.20 -2.51
CA LEU A 117 -2.82 -0.99 -2.83
C LEU A 117 -3.12 -1.48 -4.26
N VAL A 118 -2.18 -2.24 -4.81
CA VAL A 118 -2.36 -3.05 -6.01
C VAL A 118 -1.99 -4.50 -5.71
N PHE A 119 -2.67 -5.41 -6.39
CA PHE A 119 -2.30 -6.82 -6.44
C PHE A 119 -1.41 -7.02 -7.65
N VAL A 120 -0.25 -7.62 -7.45
CA VAL A 120 0.67 -7.96 -8.53
C VAL A 120 0.96 -9.45 -8.40
N GLU A 121 0.38 -10.23 -9.31
CA GLU A 121 0.43 -11.70 -9.26
C GLU A 121 0.00 -12.24 -7.88
N ALA A 122 0.94 -12.76 -7.10
CA ALA A 122 0.69 -13.39 -5.80
C ALA A 122 0.92 -12.46 -4.58
N TYR A 123 1.29 -11.20 -4.78
CA TYR A 123 1.65 -10.29 -3.68
C TYR A 123 0.91 -8.96 -3.71
N ILE A 124 0.95 -8.27 -2.57
CA ILE A 124 0.28 -6.99 -2.34
C ILE A 124 1.32 -5.90 -2.24
N VAL A 125 1.14 -4.80 -2.97
CA VAL A 125 1.96 -3.59 -2.80
C VAL A 125 1.11 -2.48 -2.20
N LEU A 126 1.48 -2.03 -1.01
CA LEU A 126 0.91 -0.88 -0.32
C LEU A 126 1.74 0.35 -0.66
N PHE A 127 1.09 1.40 -1.17
CA PHE A 127 1.86 2.50 -1.76
C PHE A 127 1.35 3.90 -1.47
N ARG A 128 0.16 4.07 -0.88
CA ARG A 128 -0.31 5.40 -0.45
C ARG A 128 -1.20 5.37 0.79
N LEU A 129 -0.97 6.30 1.71
CA LEU A 129 -1.96 6.69 2.72
C LEU A 129 -2.60 8.04 2.30
N SER A 130 -3.90 8.19 2.50
CA SER A 130 -4.55 9.50 2.38
C SER A 130 -5.70 9.69 3.36
N PRO A 131 -5.88 10.90 3.90
CA PRO A 131 -7.06 11.23 4.69
C PRO A 131 -8.31 11.40 3.81
N LYS A 132 -9.49 11.16 4.40
CA LYS A 132 -10.79 11.49 3.82
C LYS A 132 -11.02 12.99 3.90
N ARG A 133 -10.49 13.69 2.90
CA ARG A 133 -10.80 15.12 2.69
C ARG A 133 -12.03 15.32 1.81
N GLN A 134 -12.27 14.39 0.87
CA GLN A 134 -13.37 14.44 -0.10
C GLN A 134 -13.83 13.02 -0.45
N ASP A 135 -15.09 12.85 -0.89
CA ASP A 135 -15.65 11.52 -1.24
C ASP A 135 -15.12 10.96 -2.57
N LYS A 136 -14.78 11.85 -3.50
CA LYS A 136 -14.22 11.50 -4.82
C LYS A 136 -12.71 11.75 -4.84
N ILE A 137 -12.01 10.92 -5.61
CA ILE A 137 -10.59 11.10 -5.93
C ILE A 137 -10.48 12.26 -6.92
N ASP A 138 -9.65 13.25 -6.61
CA ASP A 138 -9.42 14.39 -7.49
C ASP A 138 -8.32 14.10 -8.54
N LYS A 139 -8.10 15.03 -9.48
CA LYS A 139 -7.10 14.86 -10.54
C LYS A 139 -5.66 14.74 -10.00
N SER A 140 -5.36 15.42 -8.89
CA SER A 140 -4.03 15.37 -8.27
C SER A 140 -3.80 14.00 -7.64
N GLU A 141 -4.78 13.49 -6.90
CA GLU A 141 -4.74 12.16 -6.32
C GLU A 141 -4.68 11.09 -7.42
N MET A 142 -5.45 11.21 -8.51
CA MET A 142 -5.32 10.32 -9.67
C MET A 142 -3.90 10.30 -10.25
N SER A 143 -3.31 11.48 -10.46
CA SER A 143 -1.93 11.60 -10.97
C SER A 143 -0.91 10.94 -10.04
N ILE A 144 -1.06 11.09 -8.72
CA ILE A 144 -0.18 10.43 -7.76
C ILE A 144 -0.36 8.90 -7.79
N LEU A 145 -1.61 8.42 -7.86
CA LEU A 145 -1.89 6.99 -8.00
C LEU A 145 -1.27 6.43 -9.29
N ASP A 146 -1.46 7.11 -10.42
CA ASP A 146 -0.92 6.70 -11.72
C ASP A 146 0.62 6.65 -11.71
N ASN A 147 1.29 7.70 -11.19
CA ASN A 147 2.74 7.74 -11.09
C ASN A 147 3.31 6.62 -10.21
N ARG A 148 2.63 6.29 -9.10
CA ARG A 148 3.07 5.22 -8.20
C ARG A 148 2.82 3.85 -8.80
N VAL A 149 1.69 3.64 -9.48
CA VAL A 149 1.44 2.40 -10.23
C VAL A 149 2.43 2.22 -11.36
N GLU A 150 2.72 3.27 -12.13
CA GLU A 150 3.77 3.23 -13.16
C GLU A 150 5.11 2.83 -12.56
N ALA A 151 5.50 3.40 -11.41
CA ALA A 151 6.71 2.99 -10.70
C ALA A 151 6.66 1.51 -10.29
N ILE A 152 5.54 1.03 -9.75
CA ILE A 152 5.41 -0.37 -9.29
C ILE A 152 5.66 -1.36 -10.42
N PHE A 153 5.18 -1.05 -11.63
CA PHE A 153 5.24 -1.93 -12.79
C PHE A 153 6.34 -1.55 -13.80
N LYS A 154 7.22 -0.59 -13.44
CA LYS A 154 8.33 -0.13 -14.31
C LYS A 154 9.29 -1.25 -14.67
N TYR A 155 9.50 -2.20 -13.75
CA TYR A 155 10.42 -3.31 -13.93
C TYR A 155 9.68 -4.65 -13.87
N PRO A 156 9.98 -5.58 -14.80
CA PRO A 156 9.33 -6.88 -14.81
C PRO A 156 9.65 -7.65 -13.52
N VAL A 157 8.61 -8.23 -12.95
CA VAL A 157 8.69 -9.07 -11.75
C VAL A 157 9.37 -10.38 -12.12
N LYS A 158 10.70 -10.42 -12.03
CA LYS A 158 11.49 -11.64 -12.28
C LYS A 158 12.51 -11.83 -11.16
N SER A 159 12.05 -12.13 -9.95
CA SER A 159 12.77 -12.96 -8.97
C SER A 159 12.00 -13.00 -7.65
N ASN A 160 12.18 -14.08 -6.90
CA ASN A 160 11.77 -14.23 -5.50
C ASN A 160 12.50 -13.24 -4.54
N ASP A 161 13.29 -12.32 -5.08
CA ASP A 161 14.06 -11.31 -4.37
C ASP A 161 13.50 -9.93 -4.67
N PHE A 162 12.47 -9.52 -3.93
CA PHE A 162 12.04 -8.12 -3.87
C PHE A 162 13.03 -7.28 -3.05
N LEU A 163 14.23 -7.16 -3.62
CA LEU A 163 15.28 -6.20 -3.29
C LEU A 163 15.75 -5.61 -4.62
N VAL A 164 14.83 -5.03 -5.40
CA VAL A 164 15.21 -4.45 -6.69
C VAL A 164 15.80 -3.06 -6.46
N ARG A 165 17.13 -2.98 -6.36
CA ARG A 165 17.83 -2.02 -7.24
C ARG A 165 18.15 -2.84 -8.49
N LEU A 166 17.65 -2.44 -9.65
CA LEU A 166 18.29 -2.88 -10.90
C LEU A 166 19.69 -2.29 -10.89
N LEU A 167 20.67 -3.13 -10.59
CA LEU A 167 22.01 -3.04 -11.12
C LEU A 167 22.37 -4.43 -11.64
#